data_AF-A0A9F2WES3-F1
#
_entry.id   AF-A0A9F2WES3-F1
#
_cell.length_a   1.000
_cell.length_b   1.000
_cell.length_c   1.000
_cell.angle_alpha   90.00
_cell.angle_beta   90.00
_cell.angle_gamma   90.00
#
_symmetry.space_group_name_H-M   'P 1'
#
loop_
_entity.id
_entity.type
_entity.pdbx_description
1 polymer ?
#
loop_
_entity_poly.entity_id
_entity_poly.type
_entity_poly.pdbx_seq_one_letter_code
_entity_poly.pdbx_strand_id
1 'polypeptide(L)'
;TVFRQKGSVTYRIPALLYLPSESTFLAFAEERSSHRDEHAKFLVMRRGQREGTSVKWSPQESLETAVLPNHRIMNPCPVYDKKSGLVFLFFICVKANISEQHQLRTGRNAARLGYIASQDGGHTWSPMIDLTEQVIGDEVRKWATFAVGPGHGVQLSSGRLVIPAYAYYIRNLLFGCSFPCWIKPHCLSFYSDDGGQTWARSGLLKALETSECQMAEVTCQDDRKVLYCNARSLHKFRAEAHSAENSHEFANHSFCKELCEPPHGCQGSVVSFFPMQGPLDQSQTRDLKGLTSLLDASPSSASSERPKSWLMFSHPTSRKKRVDLGIYLNTSPIKEGSWKSPWVLNKGPSGYSDLAVCEEGESLMFACLFECGASREYEEIAFHLFTHDELLRNVKDSCSAAASSSTE
;
A
#
# COMPACT_ATOMS: atom_id res chain seq x y z
N THR A 1 -6.56 -17.65 -7.88
CA THR A 1 -6.31 -17.73 -6.42
C THR A 1 -4.88 -18.11 -6.15
N VAL A 2 -4.21 -17.38 -5.25
CA VAL A 2 -2.81 -17.62 -4.84
C VAL A 2 -2.76 -18.41 -3.54
N PHE A 3 -3.56 -18.02 -2.55
CA PHE A 3 -3.74 -18.71 -1.28
C PHE A 3 -5.21 -19.05 -1.07
N ARG A 4 -5.52 -20.27 -0.61
CA ARG A 4 -6.91 -20.70 -0.38
C ARG A 4 -6.99 -21.40 0.97
N GLN A 5 -8.03 -21.08 1.73
CA GLN A 5 -8.33 -21.73 2.99
C GLN A 5 -8.37 -23.26 2.83
N LYS A 6 -7.79 -23.98 3.79
CA LYS A 6 -7.81 -25.44 3.87
C LYS A 6 -8.20 -25.86 5.29
N GLY A 7 -9.40 -26.43 5.45
CA GLY A 7 -9.94 -26.73 6.76
C GLY A 7 -10.06 -25.48 7.63
N SER A 8 -9.43 -25.47 8.81
CA SER A 8 -9.40 -24.31 9.70
C SER A 8 -8.30 -23.29 9.36
N VAL A 9 -7.32 -23.66 8.52
CA VAL A 9 -6.19 -22.78 8.18
C VAL A 9 -6.65 -21.70 7.21
N THR A 10 -6.54 -20.44 7.62
CA THR A 10 -6.95 -19.26 6.87
C THR A 10 -5.72 -18.45 6.47
N TYR A 11 -5.72 -17.90 5.26
CA TYR A 11 -4.70 -16.97 4.79
C TYR A 11 -5.28 -15.57 4.74
N ARG A 12 -4.61 -14.60 5.36
CA ARG A 12 -5.07 -13.20 5.42
C ARG A 12 -3.90 -12.24 5.26
N ILE A 13 -4.23 -10.96 5.11
CA ILE A 13 -3.26 -9.86 5.12
C ILE A 13 -2.27 -9.99 3.95
N PRO A 14 -2.76 -9.81 2.71
CA PRO A 14 -1.93 -9.91 1.51
C PRO A 14 -0.88 -8.80 1.48
N ALA A 15 0.33 -9.16 1.04
CA ALA A 15 1.31 -8.18 0.59
C ALA A 15 1.94 -8.65 -0.72
N LEU A 16 2.16 -7.73 -1.65
CA LEU A 16 2.63 -8.01 -3.01
C LEU A 16 3.81 -7.12 -3.34
N LEU A 17 4.91 -7.74 -3.78
CA LEU A 17 6.08 -7.02 -4.27
C LEU A 17 6.40 -7.50 -5.68
N TYR A 18 6.73 -6.58 -6.58
CA TYR A 18 7.23 -6.90 -7.92
C TYR A 18 8.74 -6.68 -7.99
N LEU A 19 9.46 -7.65 -8.58
CA LEU A 19 10.88 -7.62 -8.84
C LEU A 19 11.11 -7.48 -10.35
N PRO A 20 11.35 -6.26 -10.88
CA PRO A 20 11.44 -6.03 -12.32
C PRO A 20 12.60 -6.75 -13.00
N SER A 21 13.72 -6.94 -12.30
CA SER A 21 14.91 -7.62 -12.84
C SER A 21 14.68 -9.09 -13.17
N GLU A 22 13.69 -9.71 -12.54
CA GLU A 22 13.36 -11.14 -12.68
C GLU A 22 11.96 -11.37 -13.23
N SER A 23 11.22 -10.30 -13.55
CA SER A 23 9.81 -10.37 -13.93
C SER A 23 8.98 -11.20 -12.95
N THR A 24 9.26 -11.06 -11.64
CA THR A 24 8.75 -11.97 -10.61
C THR A 24 7.94 -11.22 -9.55
N PHE A 25 6.80 -11.78 -9.18
CA PHE A 25 6.02 -11.36 -8.02
C PHE A 25 6.41 -12.16 -6.78
N LEU A 26 6.53 -11.50 -5.64
CA LEU A 26 6.52 -12.11 -4.33
C LEU A 26 5.18 -11.80 -3.67
N ALA A 27 4.34 -12.83 -3.52
CA ALA A 27 3.06 -12.71 -2.81
C ALA A 27 3.21 -13.29 -1.42
N PHE A 28 2.95 -12.48 -0.40
CA PHE A 28 3.01 -12.84 1.01
C PHE A 28 1.61 -12.86 1.63
N ALA A 29 1.45 -13.68 2.67
CA ALA A 29 0.26 -13.70 3.50
C ALA A 29 0.59 -14.17 4.92
N GLU A 30 -0.25 -13.82 5.88
CA GLU A 30 -0.28 -14.51 7.17
C GLU A 30 -0.97 -15.87 7.02
N GLU A 31 -0.32 -16.93 7.50
CA GLU A 31 -0.98 -18.20 7.76
C GLU A 31 -1.52 -18.21 9.19
N ARG A 32 -2.83 -18.41 9.31
CA ARG A 32 -3.55 -18.40 10.59
C ARG A 32 -4.24 -19.74 10.83
N SER A 33 -4.33 -20.15 12.10
CA SER A 33 -5.11 -21.35 12.49
C SER A 33 -6.63 -21.15 12.49
N SER A 34 -7.09 -19.91 12.33
CA SER A 34 -8.47 -19.51 12.02
C SER A 34 -8.49 -18.08 11.48
N HIS A 35 -9.65 -17.56 11.10
CA HIS A 35 -9.80 -16.16 10.66
C HIS A 35 -9.38 -15.08 11.68
N ARG A 36 -9.36 -15.40 12.99
CA ARG A 36 -9.03 -14.46 14.07
C ARG A 36 -7.59 -13.96 14.03
N ASP A 37 -7.38 -12.69 14.35
CA ASP A 37 -6.06 -12.04 14.34
C ASP A 37 -5.09 -12.68 15.36
N GLU A 38 -5.57 -13.11 16.52
CA GLU A 38 -4.72 -13.75 17.53
C GLU A 38 -4.21 -15.14 17.13
N HIS A 39 -4.76 -15.71 16.07
CA HIS A 39 -4.47 -17.07 15.61
C HIS A 39 -3.45 -17.11 14.47
N ALA A 40 -2.84 -15.97 14.12
CA ALA A 40 -1.69 -15.88 13.23
C ALA A 40 -0.50 -16.68 13.77
N LYS A 41 0.25 -17.31 12.86
CA LYS A 41 1.39 -18.17 13.21
C LYS A 41 2.65 -17.76 12.48
N PHE A 42 2.61 -17.85 11.15
CA PHE A 42 3.76 -17.68 10.27
C PHE A 42 3.42 -16.76 9.10
N LEU A 43 4.45 -16.21 8.47
CA LEU A 43 4.33 -15.65 7.13
C LEU A 43 4.61 -16.75 6.10
N VAL A 44 3.84 -16.73 5.02
CA VAL A 44 4.01 -17.61 3.88
C VAL A 44 4.20 -16.79 2.62
N MET A 45 4.89 -17.35 1.64
CA MET A 45 5.20 -16.71 0.38
C MET A 45 4.92 -17.65 -0.80
N ARG A 46 4.55 -17.08 -1.95
CA ARG A 46 4.67 -17.72 -3.27
C ARG A 46 5.40 -16.78 -4.21
N ARG A 47 6.32 -17.33 -5.00
CA ARG A 47 6.96 -16.63 -6.13
C ARG A 47 6.12 -16.83 -7.39
N GLY A 48 5.83 -15.77 -8.14
CA GLY A 48 5.04 -15.79 -9.36
C GLY A 48 5.84 -15.27 -10.54
N GLN A 49 6.26 -16.14 -11.45
CA GLN A 49 6.96 -15.74 -12.67
C GLN A 49 5.96 -15.17 -13.67
N ARG A 50 6.17 -13.93 -14.13
CA ARG A 50 5.35 -13.30 -15.16
C ARG A 50 5.79 -13.79 -16.54
N GLU A 51 4.82 -14.18 -17.35
CA GLU A 51 4.98 -14.55 -18.76
C GLU A 51 3.91 -13.80 -19.56
N GLY A 52 4.27 -12.63 -20.09
CA GLY A 52 3.32 -11.72 -20.73
C GLY A 52 2.23 -11.24 -19.77
N THR A 53 0.97 -11.55 -20.07
CA THR A 53 -0.20 -11.21 -19.24
C THR A 53 -0.59 -12.32 -18.25
N SER A 54 0.20 -13.38 -18.15
CA SER A 54 -0.03 -14.51 -17.25
C SER A 54 1.04 -14.59 -16.18
N VAL A 55 0.72 -15.25 -15.05
CA VAL A 55 1.67 -15.47 -13.94
C VAL A 55 1.62 -16.92 -13.51
N LYS A 56 2.80 -17.55 -13.48
CA LYS A 56 2.99 -18.94 -13.02
C LYS A 56 3.51 -18.95 -11.59
N TRP A 57 2.70 -19.42 -10.66
CA TRP A 57 3.01 -19.47 -9.24
C TRP A 57 3.74 -20.76 -8.84
N SER A 58 4.90 -20.61 -8.21
CA SER A 58 5.62 -21.67 -7.49
C SER A 58 4.81 -22.22 -6.30
N PRO A 59 5.17 -23.37 -5.72
CA PRO A 59 4.59 -23.84 -4.47
C PRO A 59 4.69 -22.82 -3.32
N GLN A 60 3.87 -22.99 -2.29
CA GLN A 60 3.94 -22.17 -1.09
C GLN A 60 5.17 -22.52 -0.25
N GLU A 61 5.85 -21.49 0.25
CA GLU A 61 6.99 -21.58 1.14
C GLU A 61 6.64 -20.89 2.47
N SER A 62 7.09 -21.45 3.60
CA SER A 62 6.99 -20.80 4.90
C SER A 62 8.27 -20.02 5.19
N LEU A 63 8.12 -18.80 5.70
CA LEU A 63 9.26 -17.94 6.03
C LEU A 63 9.74 -18.22 7.46
N GLU A 64 10.42 -19.34 7.64
CA GLU A 64 10.83 -19.84 8.97
C GLU A 64 11.80 -18.90 9.71
N THR A 65 12.54 -18.06 8.98
CA THR A 65 13.46 -17.08 9.59
C THR A 65 12.76 -15.84 10.13
N ALA A 66 11.52 -15.55 9.70
CA ALA A 66 10.68 -14.51 10.27
C ALA A 66 10.05 -15.00 11.58
N VAL A 67 10.87 -15.15 12.62
CA VAL A 67 10.44 -15.74 13.90
C VAL A 67 11.03 -15.00 15.10
N LEU A 68 10.19 -14.81 16.11
CA LEU A 68 10.61 -14.42 17.45
C LEU A 68 9.96 -15.37 18.46
N PRO A 69 10.73 -16.05 19.34
CA PRO A 69 10.19 -17.02 20.28
C PRO A 69 9.05 -16.46 21.12
N ASN A 70 7.98 -17.25 21.30
CA ASN A 70 6.76 -16.87 22.02
C ASN A 70 6.01 -15.65 21.44
N HIS A 71 6.18 -15.34 20.16
CA HIS A 71 5.44 -14.31 19.46
C HIS A 71 4.72 -14.89 18.23
N ARG A 72 3.62 -14.26 17.86
CA ARG A 72 2.97 -14.46 16.54
C ARG A 72 3.47 -13.39 15.58
N ILE A 73 3.57 -13.76 14.31
CA ILE A 73 4.13 -12.94 13.24
C ILE A 73 2.99 -12.45 12.36
N MET A 74 2.91 -11.14 12.13
CA MET A 74 1.77 -10.49 11.49
C MET A 74 2.21 -9.30 10.63
N ASN A 75 1.32 -8.85 9.75
CA ASN A 75 1.46 -7.69 8.88
C ASN A 75 2.73 -7.71 8.00
N PRO A 76 2.84 -8.63 7.03
CA PRO A 76 3.92 -8.59 6.04
C PRO A 76 3.91 -7.23 5.31
N CYS A 77 5.09 -6.61 5.25
CA CYS A 77 5.31 -5.33 4.59
C CYS A 77 6.64 -5.34 3.81
N PRO A 78 6.63 -5.86 2.58
CA PRO A 78 7.83 -5.96 1.75
C PRO A 78 8.20 -4.62 1.10
N VAL A 79 9.49 -4.33 0.99
CA VAL A 79 10.03 -3.24 0.18
C VAL A 79 11.26 -3.71 -0.60
N TYR A 80 11.39 -3.24 -1.84
CA TYR A 80 12.51 -3.56 -2.71
C TYR A 80 13.44 -2.34 -2.84
N ASP A 81 14.70 -2.51 -2.47
CA ASP A 81 15.75 -1.55 -2.80
C ASP A 81 16.29 -1.85 -4.21
N LYS A 82 15.84 -1.06 -5.19
CA LYS A 82 16.22 -1.19 -6.59
C LYS A 82 17.72 -1.00 -6.83
N LYS A 83 18.43 -0.30 -5.93
CA LYS A 83 19.86 -0.01 -6.10
C LYS A 83 20.72 -1.22 -5.74
N SER A 84 20.39 -1.91 -4.65
CA SER A 84 21.16 -3.07 -4.16
C SER A 84 20.59 -4.42 -4.57
N GLY A 85 19.33 -4.45 -5.04
CA GLY A 85 18.60 -5.69 -5.28
C GLY A 85 18.12 -6.37 -4.00
N LEU A 86 18.22 -5.71 -2.85
CA LEU A 86 17.76 -6.25 -1.58
C LEU A 86 16.24 -6.16 -1.46
N VAL A 87 15.63 -7.26 -1.03
CA VAL A 87 14.25 -7.30 -0.57
C VAL A 87 14.25 -7.31 0.94
N PHE A 88 13.61 -6.33 1.56
CA PHE A 88 13.30 -6.35 2.99
C PHE A 88 11.85 -6.77 3.18
N LEU A 89 11.57 -7.70 4.09
CA LEU A 89 10.22 -8.01 4.53
C LEU A 89 10.07 -7.60 5.99
N PHE A 90 9.37 -6.48 6.22
CA PHE A 90 9.01 -6.01 7.55
C PHE A 90 7.76 -6.73 8.06
N PHE A 91 7.67 -6.87 9.37
CA PHE A 91 6.51 -7.44 10.05
C PHE A 91 6.50 -7.03 11.53
N ILE A 92 5.38 -7.28 12.20
CA ILE A 92 5.32 -7.21 13.67
C ILE A 92 5.35 -8.59 14.30
N CYS A 93 5.99 -8.66 15.47
CA CYS A 93 5.95 -9.80 16.37
C CYS A 93 5.15 -9.41 17.60
N VAL A 94 4.00 -10.04 17.84
CA VAL A 94 3.19 -9.77 19.03
C VAL A 94 3.28 -10.92 20.01
N LYS A 95 3.54 -10.65 21.29
CA LYS A 95 3.65 -11.68 22.31
C LYS A 95 2.42 -12.59 22.30
N ALA A 96 2.66 -13.90 22.31
CA ALA A 96 1.63 -14.92 22.29
C ALA A 96 0.60 -14.68 23.41
N ASN A 97 -0.67 -14.96 23.12
CA ASN A 97 -1.82 -14.79 24.04
C ASN A 97 -2.15 -13.34 24.46
N ILE A 98 -1.42 -12.33 23.99
CA ILE A 98 -1.75 -10.92 24.23
C ILE A 98 -2.43 -10.33 23.00
N SER A 99 -3.73 -10.05 23.08
CA SER A 99 -4.48 -9.42 21.97
C SER A 99 -4.22 -7.92 21.86
N GLU A 100 -4.51 -7.32 20.70
CA GLU A 100 -4.54 -5.85 20.54
C GLU A 100 -5.48 -5.21 21.58
N GLN A 101 -6.68 -5.77 21.75
CA GLN A 101 -7.65 -5.27 22.71
C GLN A 101 -7.12 -5.26 24.16
N HIS A 102 -6.30 -6.24 24.55
CA HIS A 102 -5.64 -6.26 25.86
C HIS A 102 -4.60 -5.13 25.97
N GLN A 103 -3.79 -4.93 24.94
CA GLN A 103 -2.81 -3.85 24.88
C GLN A 103 -3.49 -2.47 24.97
N LEU A 104 -4.59 -2.27 24.24
CA LEU A 104 -5.40 -1.04 24.31
C LEU A 104 -6.06 -0.84 25.68
N ARG A 105 -6.52 -1.90 26.35
CA ARG A 105 -7.12 -1.77 27.69
C ARG A 105 -6.11 -1.45 28.78
N THR A 106 -4.90 -1.97 28.66
CA THR A 106 -3.87 -1.87 29.69
C THR A 106 -2.87 -0.75 29.43
N GLY A 107 -2.79 -0.24 28.20
CA GLY A 107 -1.73 0.65 27.73
C GLY A 107 -0.36 -0.01 27.71
N ARG A 108 -0.28 -1.35 27.74
CA ARG A 108 0.99 -2.10 27.79
C ARG A 108 1.29 -2.72 26.45
N ASN A 109 2.33 -2.19 25.79
CA ASN A 109 2.83 -2.69 24.52
C ASN A 109 3.42 -4.09 24.64
N ALA A 110 3.09 -4.94 23.68
CA ALA A 110 3.63 -6.29 23.51
C ALA A 110 3.99 -6.60 22.05
N ALA A 111 4.06 -5.58 21.18
CA ALA A 111 4.46 -5.67 19.79
C ALA A 111 5.94 -5.29 19.62
N ARG A 112 6.62 -5.96 18.70
CA ARG A 112 8.00 -5.71 18.31
C ARG A 112 8.08 -5.56 16.80
N LEU A 113 8.96 -4.70 16.32
CA LEU A 113 9.23 -4.45 14.92
C LEU A 113 10.42 -5.30 14.48
N GLY A 114 10.29 -6.05 13.39
CA GLY A 114 11.45 -6.67 12.78
C GLY A 114 11.33 -6.85 11.29
N TYR A 115 12.43 -7.29 10.69
CA TYR A 115 12.48 -7.65 9.29
C TYR A 115 13.40 -8.85 9.06
N ILE A 116 13.20 -9.50 7.91
CA ILE A 116 14.17 -10.39 7.26
C ILE A 116 14.52 -9.81 5.89
N ALA A 117 15.70 -10.13 5.38
CA ALA A 117 16.16 -9.63 4.09
C ALA A 117 16.56 -10.78 3.15
N SER A 118 16.36 -10.59 1.85
CA SER A 118 16.77 -11.50 0.79
C SER A 118 17.58 -10.74 -0.27
N GLN A 119 18.67 -11.35 -0.73
CA GLN A 119 19.55 -10.82 -1.77
C GLN A 119 19.40 -11.59 -3.11
N ASP A 120 18.58 -12.64 -3.11
CA ASP A 120 18.44 -13.62 -4.20
C ASP A 120 16.97 -13.74 -4.64
N GLY A 121 16.25 -12.62 -4.74
CA GLY A 121 14.90 -12.60 -5.30
C GLY A 121 13.86 -13.37 -4.47
N GLY A 122 14.05 -13.43 -3.15
CA GLY A 122 13.16 -14.09 -2.19
C GLY A 122 13.42 -15.58 -2.01
N HIS A 123 14.50 -16.13 -2.54
CA HIS A 123 14.82 -17.56 -2.43
C HIS A 123 15.34 -17.96 -1.04
N THR A 124 16.21 -17.14 -0.47
CA THR A 124 16.70 -17.31 0.89
C THR A 124 16.55 -16.02 1.68
N TRP A 125 16.44 -16.18 3.00
CA TRP A 125 16.15 -15.07 3.90
C TRP A 125 17.12 -15.06 5.06
N SER A 126 17.56 -13.87 5.45
CA SER A 126 18.39 -13.67 6.63
C SER A 126 17.65 -14.08 7.92
N PRO A 127 18.37 -14.29 9.03
CA PRO A 127 17.76 -14.23 10.35
C PRO A 127 17.03 -12.91 10.58
N MET A 128 16.00 -12.95 11.43
CA MET A 128 15.26 -11.76 11.84
C MET A 128 16.15 -10.75 12.57
N ILE A 129 15.99 -9.48 12.20
CA ILE A 129 16.56 -8.32 12.91
C ILE A 129 15.41 -7.61 13.64
N ASP A 130 15.55 -7.46 14.96
CA ASP A 130 14.60 -6.70 15.80
C ASP A 130 15.02 -5.23 15.88
N LEU A 131 14.18 -4.34 15.37
CA LEU A 131 14.41 -2.91 15.29
C LEU A 131 13.73 -2.11 16.40
N THR A 132 13.00 -2.77 17.31
CA THR A 132 12.12 -2.09 18.27
C THR A 132 12.88 -1.07 19.12
N GLU A 133 13.98 -1.49 19.74
CA GLU A 133 14.75 -0.60 20.62
C GLU A 133 15.56 0.43 19.81
N GLN A 134 16.08 0.04 18.64
CA GLN A 134 16.90 0.91 17.79
C GLN A 134 16.09 2.07 17.19
N VAL A 135 14.85 1.81 16.77
CA VAL A 135 14.06 2.76 15.95
C VAL A 135 12.95 3.44 16.76
N ILE A 136 12.32 2.71 17.68
CA ILE A 136 11.23 3.22 18.51
C ILE A 136 11.77 3.66 19.87
N GLY A 137 12.62 2.84 20.49
CA GLY A 137 13.23 3.11 21.80
C GLY A 137 12.18 3.36 22.88
N ASP A 138 12.45 4.30 23.79
CA ASP A 138 11.58 4.58 24.94
C ASP A 138 10.17 5.04 24.56
N GLU A 139 9.96 5.56 23.35
CA GLU A 139 8.64 5.98 22.86
C GLU A 139 7.66 4.81 22.75
N VAL A 140 8.14 3.57 22.69
CA VAL A 140 7.31 2.36 22.69
C VAL A 140 6.38 2.31 23.91
N ARG A 141 6.79 2.92 25.04
CA ARG A 141 5.99 3.02 26.28
C ARG A 141 4.82 3.99 26.16
N LYS A 142 4.87 4.91 25.20
CA LYS A 142 3.77 5.84 24.88
C LYS A 142 2.82 5.24 23.85
N TRP A 143 3.08 4.04 23.33
CA TRP A 143 2.23 3.37 22.36
C TRP A 143 1.60 2.16 23.03
N ALA A 144 0.28 2.09 23.07
CA ALA A 144 -0.41 0.90 23.56
C ALA A 144 -0.07 -0.32 22.68
N THR A 145 -0.03 -0.13 21.37
CA THR A 145 0.54 -1.06 20.39
C THR A 145 0.82 -0.31 19.08
N PHE A 146 1.42 -0.97 18.10
CA PHE A 146 1.67 -0.42 16.76
C PHE A 146 1.73 -1.54 15.72
N ALA A 147 1.65 -1.17 14.44
CA ALA A 147 1.91 -2.09 13.34
C ALA A 147 2.49 -1.39 12.11
N VAL A 148 3.06 -2.18 11.20
CA VAL A 148 3.48 -1.75 9.86
C VAL A 148 2.41 -2.13 8.82
N GLY A 149 2.37 -1.40 7.72
CA GLY A 149 1.46 -1.57 6.58
C GLY A 149 0.02 -1.91 7.02
N PRO A 150 -0.49 -3.11 6.68
CA PRO A 150 0.16 -4.16 5.89
C PRO A 150 0.20 -3.85 4.39
N GLY A 151 0.87 -4.71 3.62
CA GLY A 151 1.13 -4.52 2.19
C GLY A 151 2.46 -3.81 1.93
N HIS A 152 2.76 -3.43 0.69
CA HIS A 152 4.10 -2.97 0.31
C HIS A 152 4.55 -1.65 0.97
N GLY A 153 5.86 -1.55 1.19
CA GLY A 153 6.57 -0.28 1.38
C GLY A 153 7.05 0.28 0.03
N VAL A 154 7.61 1.48 0.04
CA VAL A 154 8.01 2.19 -1.19
C VAL A 154 9.45 2.67 -1.11
N GLN A 155 10.18 2.56 -2.23
CA GLN A 155 11.43 3.29 -2.43
C GLN A 155 11.14 4.57 -3.21
N LEU A 156 11.49 5.72 -2.63
CA LEU A 156 11.33 7.03 -3.26
C LEU A 156 12.38 7.25 -4.35
N SER A 157 12.15 8.22 -5.23
CA SER A 157 13.12 8.62 -6.27
C SER A 157 14.46 9.10 -5.69
N SER A 158 14.47 9.58 -4.44
CA SER A 158 15.68 9.92 -3.69
C SER A 158 16.51 8.70 -3.23
N GLY A 159 15.97 7.49 -3.35
CA GLY A 159 16.55 6.25 -2.83
C GLY A 159 16.11 5.88 -1.41
N ARG A 160 15.43 6.79 -0.69
CA ARG A 160 14.88 6.54 0.64
C ARG A 160 13.88 5.39 0.61
N LEU A 161 14.04 4.43 1.51
CA LEU A 161 13.07 3.36 1.76
C LEU A 161 12.05 3.86 2.79
N VAL A 162 10.76 3.61 2.56
CA VAL A 162 9.67 4.02 3.44
C VAL A 162 8.75 2.84 3.73
N ILE A 163 8.54 2.57 5.01
CA ILE A 163 7.65 1.55 5.54
C ILE A 163 6.47 2.25 6.23
N PRO A 164 5.25 2.20 5.64
CA PRO A 164 4.05 2.73 6.26
C PRO A 164 3.79 2.05 7.61
N ALA A 165 3.32 2.80 8.61
CA ALA A 165 3.02 2.27 9.93
C ALA A 165 1.95 3.10 10.66
N TYR A 166 1.46 2.58 11.78
CA TYR A 166 0.60 3.32 12.70
C TYR A 166 0.84 2.88 14.13
N ALA A 167 0.58 3.78 15.08
CA ALA A 167 0.68 3.50 16.51
C ALA A 167 -0.55 4.01 17.27
N TYR A 168 -0.99 3.24 18.26
CA TYR A 168 -2.02 3.64 19.21
C TYR A 168 -1.38 4.46 20.34
N TYR A 169 -1.32 5.78 20.15
CA TYR A 169 -0.65 6.71 21.05
C TYR A 169 -1.46 6.95 22.33
N ILE A 170 -0.82 6.78 23.48
CA ILE A 170 -1.34 7.07 24.80
C ILE A 170 -1.14 8.56 25.08
N ARG A 171 -2.23 9.33 25.03
CA ARG A 171 -2.17 10.78 25.24
C ARG A 171 -1.92 11.16 26.69
N ASN A 172 -2.55 10.44 27.61
CA ASN A 172 -2.56 10.73 29.04
C ASN A 172 -2.42 9.44 29.86
N LEU A 173 -1.88 9.60 31.07
CA LEU A 173 -1.78 8.58 32.11
C LEU A 173 -2.32 9.16 33.42
N LEU A 174 -3.08 8.36 34.16
CA LEU A 174 -3.54 8.69 35.51
C LEU A 174 -3.09 7.59 36.46
N PHE A 175 -2.29 7.96 37.48
CA PHE A 175 -1.65 7.02 38.42
C PHE A 175 -0.88 5.86 37.74
N GLY A 176 -0.26 6.12 36.58
CA GLY A 176 0.48 5.11 35.82
C GLY A 176 -0.39 4.18 34.96
N CYS A 177 -1.71 4.40 34.92
CA CYS A 177 -2.66 3.66 34.08
C CYS A 177 -3.19 4.53 32.94
N SER A 178 -3.46 3.93 31.78
CA SER A 178 -4.15 4.60 30.67
C SER A 178 -5.61 4.14 30.57
N PHE A 179 -6.52 5.03 30.18
CA PHE A 179 -7.88 4.66 29.81
C PHE A 179 -8.02 4.54 28.29
N PRO A 180 -8.87 3.62 27.78
CA PRO A 180 -9.05 3.42 26.34
C PRO A 180 -9.39 4.70 25.55
N CYS A 181 -10.14 5.64 26.13
CA CYS A 181 -10.50 6.90 25.46
C CYS A 181 -9.31 7.85 25.22
N TRP A 182 -8.19 7.65 25.93
CA TRP A 182 -6.97 8.43 25.78
C TRP A 182 -5.99 7.82 24.78
N ILE A 183 -6.34 6.68 24.19
CA ILE A 183 -5.51 5.96 23.25
C ILE A 183 -6.07 6.19 21.84
N LYS A 184 -5.28 6.85 20.99
CA LYS A 184 -5.70 7.25 19.64
C LYS A 184 -4.72 6.74 18.59
N PRO A 185 -5.20 6.09 17.51
CA PRO A 185 -4.33 5.60 16.46
C PRO A 185 -3.88 6.75 15.58
N HIS A 186 -2.59 6.77 15.21
CA HIS A 186 -2.04 7.73 14.27
C HIS A 186 -1.03 7.05 13.34
N CYS A 187 -1.13 7.32 12.04
CA CYS A 187 -0.12 6.89 11.08
C CYS A 187 1.24 7.56 11.33
N LEU A 188 2.30 6.86 10.93
CA LEU A 188 3.67 7.32 10.80
C LEU A 188 4.34 6.53 9.66
N SER A 189 5.63 6.76 9.43
CA SER A 189 6.46 5.85 8.66
C SER A 189 7.76 5.56 9.38
N PHE A 190 8.31 4.36 9.13
CA PHE A 190 9.73 4.10 9.30
C PHE A 190 10.44 4.37 7.97
N TYR A 191 11.69 4.82 8.02
CA TYR A 191 12.44 5.09 6.80
C TYR A 191 13.94 4.85 6.98
N SER A 192 14.61 4.62 5.86
CA SER A 192 16.06 4.51 5.78
C SER A 192 16.58 5.31 4.58
N ASP A 193 17.64 6.08 4.81
CA ASP A 193 18.31 6.91 3.81
C ASP A 193 19.62 6.28 3.28
N ASP A 194 20.02 5.13 3.83
CA ASP A 194 21.34 4.52 3.62
C ASP A 194 21.25 3.06 3.14
N GLY A 195 20.16 2.70 2.46
CA GLY A 195 19.95 1.36 1.91
C GLY A 195 19.61 0.31 2.96
N GLY A 196 19.00 0.72 4.08
CA GLY A 196 18.55 -0.17 5.15
C GLY A 196 19.58 -0.45 6.24
N GLN A 197 20.73 0.25 6.25
CA GLN A 197 21.76 0.09 7.29
C GLN A 197 21.29 0.71 8.62
N THR A 198 20.66 1.88 8.56
CA THR A 198 20.02 2.52 9.71
C THR A 198 18.57 2.88 9.39
N TRP A 199 17.75 2.91 10.43
CA TRP A 199 16.32 3.16 10.34
C TRP A 199 15.91 4.24 11.34
N ALA A 200 15.00 5.10 10.90
CA ALA A 200 14.40 6.16 11.70
C ALA A 200 12.87 6.15 11.53
N ARG A 201 12.18 7.03 12.25
CA ARG A 201 10.72 7.16 12.18
C ARG A 201 10.29 8.61 12.01
N SER A 202 9.18 8.81 11.31
CA SER A 202 8.54 10.13 11.18
C SER A 202 7.84 10.53 12.49
N GLY A 203 7.32 11.76 12.51
CA GLY A 203 6.30 12.18 13.46
C GLY A 203 4.98 11.41 13.25
N LEU A 204 4.19 11.30 14.31
CA LEU A 204 2.82 10.78 14.24
C LEU A 204 1.90 11.83 13.60
N LEU A 205 1.01 11.42 12.69
CA LEU A 205 -0.07 12.25 12.17
C LEU A 205 -1.16 12.45 13.23
N LYS A 206 -0.85 13.24 14.27
CA LYS A 206 -1.74 13.46 15.43
C LYS A 206 -3.02 14.24 15.09
N ALA A 207 -3.06 14.87 13.92
CA ALA A 207 -4.22 15.63 13.46
C ALA A 207 -5.41 14.74 13.09
N LEU A 208 -5.18 13.46 12.74
CA LEU A 208 -6.22 12.52 12.34
C LEU A 208 -6.12 11.20 13.11
N GLU A 209 -7.26 10.64 13.53
CA GLU A 209 -7.32 9.29 14.10
C GLU A 209 -7.28 8.25 12.96
N THR A 210 -6.11 7.67 12.74
CA THR A 210 -5.76 6.90 11.52
C THR A 210 -4.96 5.65 11.86
N SER A 211 -5.21 4.55 11.14
CA SER A 211 -4.60 3.24 11.38
C SER A 211 -3.86 2.71 10.14
N GLU A 212 -4.18 1.52 9.62
CA GLU A 212 -3.44 0.94 8.49
C GLU A 212 -3.39 1.90 7.31
N CYS A 213 -2.21 2.08 6.75
CA CYS A 213 -1.96 3.04 5.68
C CYS A 213 -0.95 2.50 4.67
N GLN A 214 -0.98 3.08 3.48
CA GLN A 214 0.05 2.91 2.46
C GLN A 214 0.47 4.27 1.92
N MET A 215 1.66 4.30 1.32
CA MET A 215 2.28 5.53 0.86
C MET A 215 2.83 5.38 -0.56
N ALA A 216 2.75 6.46 -1.33
CA ALA A 216 3.27 6.51 -2.70
C ALA A 216 3.95 7.87 -2.96
N GLU A 217 5.00 7.88 -3.77
CA GLU A 217 5.65 9.12 -4.20
C GLU A 217 4.88 9.72 -5.39
N VAL A 218 4.48 10.99 -5.27
CA VAL A 218 3.79 11.74 -6.31
C VAL A 218 4.75 12.78 -6.89
N THR A 219 4.89 12.79 -8.21
CA THR A 219 5.53 13.89 -8.94
C THR A 219 4.47 14.92 -9.34
N CYS A 220 4.52 16.09 -8.73
CA CYS A 220 3.62 17.22 -8.98
C CYS A 220 3.82 17.83 -10.37
N GLN A 221 2.91 18.73 -10.77
CA GLN A 221 3.02 19.46 -12.05
C GLN A 221 4.23 20.39 -12.12
N ASP A 222 4.71 20.86 -10.96
CA ASP A 222 5.90 21.71 -10.79
C ASP A 222 7.15 20.88 -10.45
N ASP A 223 7.18 19.60 -10.83
CA ASP A 223 8.24 18.61 -10.58
C ASP A 223 8.54 18.32 -9.09
N ARG A 224 7.84 18.95 -8.14
CA ARG A 224 8.02 18.66 -6.71
C ARG A 224 7.60 17.23 -6.38
N LYS A 225 8.41 16.53 -5.60
CA LYS A 225 8.09 15.23 -5.04
C LYS A 225 7.35 15.37 -3.72
N VAL A 226 6.28 14.59 -3.58
CA VAL A 226 5.45 14.57 -2.38
C VAL A 226 5.21 13.13 -1.99
N LEU A 227 5.41 12.81 -0.71
CA LEU A 227 4.98 11.54 -0.15
C LEU A 227 3.49 11.65 0.19
N TYR A 228 2.67 10.93 -0.57
CA TYR A 228 1.24 10.80 -0.34
C TYR A 228 0.98 9.60 0.57
N CYS A 229 0.11 9.77 1.57
CA CYS A 229 -0.33 8.74 2.49
C CYS A 229 -1.86 8.59 2.41
N ASN A 230 -2.33 7.36 2.23
CA ASN A 230 -3.74 7.01 2.31
C ASN A 230 -3.96 6.06 3.47
N ALA A 231 -4.82 6.45 4.41
CA ALA A 231 -4.99 5.77 5.69
C ALA A 231 -6.43 5.39 6.00
N ARG A 232 -6.58 4.25 6.66
CA ARG A 232 -7.85 3.79 7.23
C ARG A 232 -8.31 4.72 8.33
N SER A 233 -9.59 5.07 8.28
CA SER A 233 -10.26 5.92 9.27
C SER A 233 -11.64 5.37 9.61
N LEU A 234 -12.10 5.66 10.84
CA LEU A 234 -13.46 5.34 11.27
C LEU A 234 -14.47 6.46 10.98
N HIS A 235 -14.06 7.51 10.26
CA HIS A 235 -14.89 8.69 9.92
C HIS A 235 -15.59 8.57 8.56
N LYS A 236 -16.02 7.37 8.15
CA LYS A 236 -16.77 7.05 6.91
C LYS A 236 -16.01 7.27 5.58
N PHE A 237 -14.81 7.83 5.62
CA PHE A 237 -13.99 8.18 4.46
C PHE A 237 -12.53 7.88 4.74
N ARG A 238 -11.75 7.60 3.70
CA ARG A 238 -10.29 7.50 3.79
C ARG A 238 -9.71 8.83 4.26
N ALA A 239 -8.64 8.74 5.05
CA ALA A 239 -7.81 9.90 5.37
C ALA A 239 -6.67 9.99 4.37
N GLU A 240 -6.42 11.19 3.86
CA GLU A 240 -5.29 11.49 2.98
C GLU A 240 -4.36 12.46 3.68
N ALA A 241 -3.06 12.30 3.47
CA ALA A 241 -2.06 13.24 3.95
C ALA A 241 -0.87 13.35 3.00
N HIS A 242 -0.22 14.51 3.01
CA HIS A 242 0.92 14.81 2.15
C HIS A 242 2.09 15.29 2.99
N SER A 243 3.27 14.74 2.72
CA SER A 243 4.54 15.19 3.28
C SER A 243 5.43 15.69 2.15
N ALA A 244 6.02 16.88 2.33
CA ALA A 244 7.05 17.38 1.43
C ALA A 244 8.29 16.46 1.47
N GLU A 245 9.05 16.46 0.39
CA GLU A 245 10.35 15.79 0.33
C GLU A 245 11.26 16.28 1.48
N ASN A 246 11.82 15.34 2.25
CA ASN A 246 12.62 15.56 3.47
C ASN A 246 11.86 16.06 4.71
N SER A 247 10.55 16.26 4.65
CA SER A 247 9.75 16.48 5.85
C SER A 247 9.57 15.18 6.63
N HIS A 248 9.68 15.25 7.95
CA HIS A 248 9.32 14.17 8.86
C HIS A 248 7.87 14.28 9.36
N GLU A 249 7.10 15.20 8.78
CA GLU A 249 5.73 15.54 9.16
C GLU A 249 4.78 15.62 7.97
N PHE A 250 3.55 15.17 8.19
CA PHE A 250 2.44 15.27 7.25
C PHE A 250 1.68 16.59 7.48
N ALA A 251 2.06 17.63 6.74
CA ALA A 251 1.53 18.98 6.94
C ALA A 251 0.08 19.13 6.46
N ASN A 252 -0.23 18.64 5.26
CA ASN A 252 -1.57 18.73 4.67
C ASN A 252 -2.29 17.40 4.86
N HIS A 253 -3.53 17.46 5.35
CA HIS A 253 -4.34 16.27 5.62
C HIS A 253 -5.83 16.57 5.50
N SER A 254 -6.61 15.60 5.02
CA SER A 254 -8.05 15.75 4.83
C SER A 254 -8.76 14.38 4.80
N PHE A 255 -10.10 14.40 4.89
CA PHE A 255 -10.93 13.22 4.61
C PHE A 255 -11.41 13.24 3.16
N CYS A 256 -11.09 12.18 2.41
CA CYS A 256 -11.40 12.06 0.99
C CYS A 256 -12.84 11.55 0.78
N LYS A 257 -13.75 12.44 0.36
CA LYS A 257 -15.19 12.12 0.26
C LYS A 257 -15.51 11.12 -0.86
N GLU A 258 -14.64 11.04 -1.85
CA GLU A 258 -14.70 10.15 -3.00
C GLU A 258 -14.35 8.70 -2.63
N LEU A 259 -13.54 8.52 -1.58
CA LEU A 259 -13.08 7.22 -1.11
C LEU A 259 -13.78 6.87 0.21
N CYS A 260 -14.87 6.10 0.12
CA CYS A 260 -15.65 5.74 1.30
C CYS A 260 -15.03 4.61 2.14
N GLU A 261 -15.38 4.58 3.42
CA GLU A 261 -15.06 3.53 4.37
C GLU A 261 -16.34 2.84 4.90
N PRO A 262 -16.35 1.51 5.07
CA PRO A 262 -17.39 0.84 5.85
C PRO A 262 -17.31 1.22 7.35
N PRO A 263 -18.31 0.88 8.19
CA PRO A 263 -18.38 1.36 9.57
C PRO A 263 -17.20 1.00 10.48
N HIS A 264 -16.53 -0.12 10.21
CA HIS A 264 -15.32 -0.54 10.91
C HIS A 264 -14.04 -0.27 10.12
N GLY A 265 -14.15 0.39 8.98
CA GLY A 265 -13.10 0.59 8.00
C GLY A 265 -12.53 -0.70 7.38
N CYS A 266 -11.66 -0.54 6.40
CA CYS A 266 -10.87 -1.61 5.79
C CYS A 266 -9.47 -1.08 5.45
N GLN A 267 -8.48 -1.96 5.37
CA GLN A 267 -7.23 -1.60 4.71
C GLN A 267 -7.51 -1.41 3.20
N GLY A 268 -6.72 -0.56 2.56
CA GLY A 268 -6.70 -0.38 1.11
C GLY A 268 -5.27 -0.08 0.67
N SER A 269 -5.00 -0.24 -0.62
CA SER A 269 -3.65 -0.11 -1.17
C SER A 269 -3.55 1.01 -2.20
N VAL A 270 -2.42 1.73 -2.21
CA VAL A 270 -2.13 2.81 -3.16
C VAL A 270 -0.76 2.62 -3.81
N VAL A 271 -0.67 2.87 -5.10
CA VAL A 271 0.59 2.97 -5.86
C VAL A 271 0.58 4.22 -6.72
N SER A 272 1.77 4.75 -7.02
CA SER A 272 1.96 5.75 -8.06
C SER A 272 2.62 5.14 -9.29
N PHE A 273 2.33 5.71 -10.46
CA PHE A 273 2.93 5.31 -11.73
C PHE A 273 2.92 6.48 -12.71
N PHE A 274 3.71 6.37 -13.78
CA PHE A 274 3.68 7.31 -14.89
C PHE A 274 2.81 6.73 -16.02
N PRO A 275 1.78 7.44 -16.51
CA PRO A 275 0.95 6.92 -17.57
C PRO A 275 1.76 6.78 -18.87
N MET A 276 1.48 5.74 -19.64
CA MET A 276 2.04 5.64 -21.00
C MET A 276 1.53 6.81 -21.84
N GLN A 277 2.43 7.54 -22.48
CA GLN A 277 2.03 8.53 -23.49
C GLN A 277 1.39 7.76 -24.66
N GLY A 278 0.13 8.06 -24.97
CA GLY A 278 -0.49 7.53 -26.18
C GLY A 278 0.28 7.97 -27.43
N PRO A 279 0.11 7.31 -28.58
CA PRO A 279 0.62 7.84 -29.82
C PRO A 279 0.06 9.26 -29.98
N LEU A 280 0.95 10.25 -30.10
CA LEU A 280 0.61 11.60 -30.51
C LEU A 280 -0.38 11.52 -31.65
N ASP A 281 -1.54 12.15 -31.48
CA ASP A 281 -2.61 12.22 -32.45
C ASP A 281 -2.02 12.75 -33.78
N GLN A 282 -1.69 11.86 -34.73
CA GLN A 282 -1.11 12.21 -36.03
C GLN A 282 -2.13 12.96 -36.94
N SER A 283 -3.29 13.33 -36.40
CA SER A 283 -4.30 14.12 -37.08
C SER A 283 -3.96 15.60 -37.19
N GLN A 284 -2.89 16.10 -36.55
CA GLN A 284 -2.45 17.51 -36.68
C GLN A 284 -1.19 17.74 -37.55
N THR A 285 -0.61 16.73 -38.20
CA THR A 285 0.61 16.89 -39.03
C THR A 285 0.40 16.79 -40.54
N ARG A 286 -0.81 17.08 -41.05
CA ARG A 286 -1.07 17.12 -42.52
C ARG A 286 -1.09 18.49 -43.18
N ASP A 287 -0.91 19.61 -42.46
CA ASP A 287 -1.02 20.95 -43.08
C ASP A 287 0.26 21.81 -43.12
N LEU A 288 1.45 21.21 -42.99
CA LEU A 288 2.73 21.97 -43.04
C LEU A 288 3.66 21.60 -44.20
N LYS A 289 3.14 21.03 -45.29
CA LYS A 289 3.89 20.79 -46.54
C LYS A 289 3.81 21.91 -47.57
N GLY A 290 3.70 23.16 -47.12
CA GLY A 290 3.72 24.30 -48.02
C GLY A 290 3.94 25.62 -47.31
N LEU A 291 5.16 25.90 -46.88
CA LEU A 291 5.76 27.24 -46.95
C LEU A 291 7.25 27.16 -46.59
N THR A 292 8.10 27.12 -47.62
CA THR A 292 9.50 27.49 -47.51
C THR A 292 9.64 29.01 -47.44
N SER A 293 10.59 29.48 -46.64
CA SER A 293 11.12 30.86 -46.55
C SER A 293 10.44 31.78 -45.52
N LEU A 294 11.08 31.96 -44.35
CA LEU A 294 11.77 33.20 -43.95
C LEU A 294 12.35 33.03 -42.52
N LEU A 295 13.50 33.68 -42.28
CA LEU A 295 14.37 33.57 -41.12
C LEU A 295 13.77 34.13 -39.80
N ASP A 296 14.42 33.72 -38.71
CA ASP A 296 14.39 34.27 -37.35
C ASP A 296 13.14 34.06 -36.48
N ALA A 297 13.07 32.87 -35.86
CA ALA A 297 12.46 32.72 -34.55
C ALA A 297 13.25 31.68 -33.73
N SER A 298 13.79 32.13 -32.60
CA SER A 298 14.41 31.30 -31.57
C SER A 298 13.53 30.09 -31.25
N PRO A 299 14.10 28.90 -30.96
CA PRO A 299 13.31 27.74 -30.61
C PRO A 299 12.60 28.04 -29.30
N SER A 300 11.31 28.37 -29.38
CA SER A 300 10.44 28.29 -28.23
C SER A 300 10.56 26.87 -27.71
N SER A 301 11.05 26.77 -26.48
CA SER A 301 11.14 25.56 -25.71
C SER A 301 9.72 25.02 -25.55
N ALA A 302 9.27 24.19 -26.48
CA ALA A 302 8.24 23.22 -26.22
C ALA A 302 8.83 22.30 -25.14
N SER A 303 8.63 22.69 -23.88
CA SER A 303 8.92 21.82 -22.75
C SER A 303 8.12 20.57 -23.03
N SER A 304 8.80 19.48 -23.39
CA SER A 304 8.23 18.15 -23.28
C SER A 304 7.78 18.05 -21.83
N GLU A 305 6.49 18.27 -21.58
CA GLU A 305 5.95 18.17 -20.22
C GLU A 305 6.26 16.75 -19.78
N ARG A 306 7.18 16.61 -18.83
CA ARG A 306 7.51 15.31 -18.27
C ARG A 306 6.21 14.66 -17.79
N PRO A 307 6.02 13.36 -18.04
CA PRO A 307 4.81 12.68 -17.61
C PRO A 307 4.68 12.84 -16.09
N LYS A 308 3.51 13.31 -15.66
CA LYS A 308 3.16 13.53 -14.24
C LYS A 308 2.73 12.19 -13.64
N SER A 309 3.00 11.98 -12.35
CA SER A 309 2.59 10.73 -11.70
C SER A 309 1.07 10.71 -11.46
N TRP A 310 0.44 9.57 -11.73
CA TRP A 310 -0.94 9.28 -11.34
C TRP A 310 -0.94 8.38 -10.10
N LEU A 311 -2.07 8.34 -9.39
CA LEU A 311 -2.30 7.40 -8.29
C LEU A 311 -3.38 6.39 -8.66
N MET A 312 -3.14 5.13 -8.32
CA MET A 312 -4.14 4.08 -8.33
C MET A 312 -4.38 3.58 -6.92
N PHE A 313 -5.64 3.38 -6.56
CA PHE A 313 -6.04 2.91 -5.23
C PHE A 313 -7.00 1.73 -5.33
N SER A 314 -6.86 0.75 -4.43
CA SER A 314 -7.75 -0.41 -4.34
C SER A 314 -8.37 -0.52 -2.96
N HIS A 315 -9.71 -0.69 -2.92
CA HIS A 315 -10.49 -0.77 -1.69
C HIS A 315 -11.93 -1.24 -1.95
N PRO A 316 -12.61 -1.88 -0.98
CA PRO A 316 -14.04 -2.15 -1.06
C PRO A 316 -14.89 -0.90 -1.32
N THR A 317 -15.82 -0.97 -2.26
CA THR A 317 -16.59 0.21 -2.72
C THR A 317 -17.83 0.50 -1.90
N SER A 318 -18.25 -0.43 -1.03
CA SER A 318 -19.46 -0.28 -0.23
C SER A 318 -19.25 0.48 1.08
N ARG A 319 -20.12 1.46 1.33
CA ARG A 319 -20.20 2.22 2.60
C ARG A 319 -20.66 1.40 3.80
N LYS A 320 -21.12 0.16 3.59
CA LYS A 320 -21.78 -0.65 4.62
C LYS A 320 -20.98 -1.89 5.03
N LYS A 321 -20.31 -2.54 4.08
CA LYS A 321 -19.64 -3.82 4.29
C LYS A 321 -18.43 -3.96 3.36
N ARG A 322 -17.55 -4.90 3.68
CA ARG A 322 -16.37 -5.26 2.89
C ARG A 322 -16.77 -6.11 1.68
N VAL A 323 -17.24 -5.45 0.63
CA VAL A 323 -17.63 -6.07 -0.64
C VAL A 323 -17.24 -5.18 -1.82
N ASP A 324 -17.20 -5.80 -2.99
CA ASP A 324 -17.01 -5.17 -4.29
C ASP A 324 -15.69 -4.39 -4.31
N LEU A 325 -14.57 -5.09 -4.52
CA LEU A 325 -13.25 -4.48 -4.59
C LEU A 325 -13.17 -3.58 -5.82
N GLY A 326 -12.94 -2.28 -5.58
CA GLY A 326 -12.82 -1.27 -6.62
C GLY A 326 -11.38 -0.85 -6.86
N ILE A 327 -11.06 -0.54 -8.11
CA ILE A 327 -9.85 0.16 -8.55
C ILE A 327 -10.24 1.59 -8.89
N TYR A 328 -9.65 2.54 -8.17
CA TYR A 328 -9.82 3.98 -8.34
C TYR A 328 -8.59 4.57 -9.00
N LEU A 329 -8.79 5.60 -9.83
CA LEU A 329 -7.72 6.35 -10.49
C LEU A 329 -7.82 7.83 -10.10
N ASN A 330 -6.66 8.44 -9.83
CA ASN A 330 -6.52 9.87 -9.68
C ASN A 330 -5.40 10.38 -10.58
N THR A 331 -5.79 11.14 -11.61
CA THR A 331 -4.87 11.72 -12.61
C THR A 331 -4.32 13.09 -12.21
N SER A 332 -4.77 13.63 -11.06
CA SER A 332 -4.41 14.93 -10.51
C SER A 332 -4.25 14.84 -8.98
N PRO A 333 -3.30 14.05 -8.47
CA PRO A 333 -3.23 13.61 -7.07
C PRO A 333 -3.04 14.72 -6.02
N ILE A 334 -2.69 15.94 -6.44
CA ILE A 334 -2.56 17.10 -5.54
C ILE A 334 -3.89 17.88 -5.43
N LYS A 335 -4.77 17.74 -6.41
CA LYS A 335 -6.06 18.44 -6.41
C LYS A 335 -7.08 17.61 -5.65
N GLU A 336 -7.68 18.21 -4.62
CA GLU A 336 -8.78 17.59 -3.88
C GLU A 336 -9.94 17.20 -4.82
N GLY A 337 -10.57 16.06 -4.51
CA GLY A 337 -11.72 15.55 -5.26
C GLY A 337 -11.45 15.11 -6.69
N SER A 338 -10.22 14.63 -6.96
CA SER A 338 -9.80 14.18 -8.30
C SER A 338 -9.90 12.66 -8.52
N TRP A 339 -10.45 11.92 -7.55
CA TRP A 339 -10.69 10.48 -7.69
C TRP A 339 -11.87 10.19 -8.62
N LYS A 340 -11.63 9.33 -9.60
CA LYS A 340 -12.66 8.82 -10.53
C LYS A 340 -13.52 7.74 -9.88
N SER A 341 -14.65 7.41 -10.51
CA SER A 341 -15.52 6.31 -10.07
C SER A 341 -14.83 4.96 -10.29
N PRO A 342 -14.94 4.01 -9.33
CA PRO A 342 -14.13 2.80 -9.35
C PRO A 342 -14.55 1.82 -10.44
N TRP A 343 -13.56 1.15 -11.03
CA TRP A 343 -13.77 -0.11 -11.72
C TRP A 343 -13.92 -1.23 -10.67
N VAL A 344 -15.06 -1.91 -10.63
CA VAL A 344 -15.24 -3.09 -9.75
C VAL A 344 -14.47 -4.28 -10.32
N LEU A 345 -13.29 -4.55 -9.76
CA LEU A 345 -12.40 -5.63 -10.15
C LEU A 345 -12.94 -7.00 -9.68
N ASN A 346 -13.50 -7.04 -8.47
CA ASN A 346 -14.07 -8.26 -7.90
C ASN A 346 -15.42 -7.96 -7.24
N LYS A 347 -16.49 -8.60 -7.70
CA LYS A 347 -17.83 -8.51 -7.08
C LYS A 347 -17.94 -9.48 -5.90
N GLY A 348 -18.64 -9.07 -4.84
CA GLY A 348 -18.87 -9.89 -3.64
C GLY A 348 -17.86 -9.65 -2.51
N PRO A 349 -17.79 -10.54 -1.50
CA PRO A 349 -16.91 -10.38 -0.33
C PRO A 349 -15.48 -10.06 -0.74
N SER A 350 -14.98 -8.91 -0.28
CA SER A 350 -13.64 -8.41 -0.61
C SER A 350 -13.07 -7.63 0.56
N GLY A 351 -11.85 -7.96 0.99
CA GLY A 351 -11.21 -7.40 2.17
C GLY A 351 -9.97 -6.58 1.85
N TYR A 352 -8.85 -6.92 2.48
CA TYR A 352 -7.57 -6.26 2.33
C TYR A 352 -7.02 -6.50 0.92
N SER A 353 -6.22 -5.57 0.42
CA SER A 353 -5.63 -5.64 -0.92
C SER A 353 -4.24 -5.01 -0.95
N ASP A 354 -3.42 -5.43 -1.92
CA ASP A 354 -2.12 -4.84 -2.19
C ASP A 354 -1.85 -4.77 -3.71
N LEU A 355 -1.49 -3.58 -4.19
CA LEU A 355 -1.22 -3.28 -5.58
C LEU A 355 0.28 -3.38 -5.86
N ALA A 356 0.63 -3.71 -7.10
CA ALA A 356 1.99 -3.59 -7.61
C ALA A 356 1.99 -3.02 -9.03
N VAL A 357 2.97 -2.16 -9.32
CA VAL A 357 3.22 -1.62 -10.66
C VAL A 357 4.30 -2.47 -11.33
N CYS A 358 4.01 -2.90 -12.55
CA CYS A 358 4.85 -3.81 -13.33
C CYS A 358 5.29 -3.10 -14.61
N GLU A 359 6.44 -2.43 -14.54
CA GLU A 359 7.05 -1.70 -15.65
C GLU A 359 8.18 -2.55 -16.24
N GLU A 360 8.02 -2.98 -17.51
CA GLU A 360 9.05 -3.70 -18.25
C GLU A 360 9.13 -3.20 -19.69
N GLY A 361 10.23 -2.50 -20.01
CA GLY A 361 10.38 -1.85 -21.30
C GLY A 361 9.25 -0.84 -21.53
N GLU A 362 8.48 -1.03 -22.60
CA GLU A 362 7.32 -0.20 -22.94
C GLU A 362 5.99 -0.75 -22.36
N SER A 363 6.02 -1.86 -21.62
CA SER A 363 4.81 -2.45 -21.04
C SER A 363 4.55 -1.90 -19.63
N LEU A 364 3.38 -1.28 -19.44
CA LEU A 364 2.86 -0.88 -18.14
C LEU A 364 1.66 -1.76 -17.76
N MET A 365 1.86 -2.60 -16.75
CA MET A 365 0.82 -3.45 -16.17
C MET A 365 0.72 -3.24 -14.67
N PHE A 366 -0.39 -3.73 -14.12
CA PHE A 366 -0.70 -3.62 -12.71
C PHE A 366 -1.18 -4.96 -12.19
N ALA A 367 -0.79 -5.27 -10.95
CA ALA A 367 -1.27 -6.42 -10.23
C ALA A 367 -2.01 -6.00 -8.97
N CYS A 368 -3.04 -6.76 -8.59
CA CYS A 368 -3.74 -6.64 -7.34
C CYS A 368 -3.83 -8.00 -6.67
N LEU A 369 -3.30 -8.11 -5.46
CA LEU A 369 -3.44 -9.27 -4.57
C LEU A 369 -4.45 -8.91 -3.48
N PHE A 370 -5.53 -9.67 -3.31
CA PHE A 370 -6.62 -9.26 -2.42
C PHE A 370 -7.36 -10.43 -1.79
N GLU A 371 -7.92 -10.18 -0.61
CA GLU A 371 -8.79 -11.09 0.12
C GLU A 371 -10.18 -11.14 -0.52
N CYS A 372 -10.70 -12.34 -0.78
CA CYS A 372 -12.05 -12.56 -1.28
C CYS A 372 -12.61 -13.93 -0.90
N GLY A 373 -13.84 -14.20 -1.34
CA GLY A 373 -14.46 -15.51 -1.22
C GLY A 373 -15.90 -15.52 -1.71
N ALA A 374 -16.52 -16.70 -1.67
CA ALA A 374 -17.91 -16.87 -2.04
C ALA A 374 -18.85 -16.31 -0.97
N SER A 375 -18.57 -16.58 0.32
CA SER A 375 -19.42 -16.13 1.44
C SER A 375 -18.73 -15.09 2.33
N ARG A 376 -17.42 -15.25 2.57
CA ARG A 376 -16.61 -14.40 3.43
C ARG A 376 -15.37 -13.92 2.69
N GLU A 377 -14.90 -12.74 3.05
CA GLU A 377 -13.73 -12.12 2.43
C GLU A 377 -12.42 -12.85 2.72
N TYR A 378 -12.36 -13.72 3.72
CA TYR A 378 -11.13 -14.41 4.16
C TYR A 378 -11.01 -15.86 3.68
N GLU A 379 -11.82 -16.30 2.72
CA GLU A 379 -11.78 -17.69 2.22
C GLU A 379 -10.57 -17.93 1.30
N GLU A 380 -10.16 -16.90 0.55
CA GLU A 380 -9.02 -16.97 -0.34
C GLU A 380 -8.36 -15.59 -0.55
N ILE A 381 -7.11 -15.63 -1.04
CA ILE A 381 -6.40 -14.48 -1.55
C ILE A 381 -6.24 -14.68 -3.06
N ALA A 382 -6.92 -13.84 -3.84
CA ALA A 382 -6.86 -13.83 -5.29
C ALA A 382 -5.79 -12.86 -5.80
N PHE A 383 -5.36 -13.11 -7.03
CA PHE A 383 -4.42 -12.27 -7.77
C PHE A 383 -5.05 -11.94 -9.12
N HIS A 384 -4.99 -10.67 -9.51
CA HIS A 384 -5.44 -10.19 -10.80
C HIS A 384 -4.36 -9.31 -11.42
N LEU A 385 -3.97 -9.61 -12.66
CA LEU A 385 -3.08 -8.78 -13.47
C LEU A 385 -3.92 -8.09 -14.55
N PHE A 386 -3.68 -6.81 -14.81
CA PHE A 386 -4.39 -6.03 -15.83
C PHE A 386 -3.48 -4.98 -16.46
N THR A 387 -3.81 -4.54 -17.68
CA THR A 387 -3.02 -3.56 -18.43
C THR A 387 -3.44 -2.11 -18.12
N HIS A 388 -2.59 -1.15 -18.49
CA HIS A 388 -2.94 0.26 -18.52
C HIS A 388 -4.19 0.55 -19.37
N ASP A 389 -4.35 -0.12 -20.51
CA ASP A 389 -5.54 0.05 -21.36
C ASP A 389 -6.82 -0.50 -20.71
N GLU A 390 -6.72 -1.61 -19.96
CA GLU A 390 -7.84 -2.12 -19.17
C GLU A 390 -8.22 -1.16 -18.04
N LEU A 391 -7.23 -0.60 -17.34
CA LEU A 391 -7.47 0.43 -16.32
C LEU A 391 -8.24 1.62 -16.89
N LEU A 392 -7.75 2.19 -18.00
CA LEU A 392 -8.34 3.36 -18.64
C LEU A 392 -9.74 3.11 -19.19
N ARG A 393 -9.99 1.92 -19.77
CA ARG A 393 -11.31 1.58 -20.33
C ARG A 393 -12.38 1.37 -19.25
N ASN A 394 -11.99 0.90 -18.06
CA ASN A 394 -12.96 0.51 -17.04
C ASN A 394 -13.22 1.59 -15.98
N VAL A 395 -12.26 2.47 -15.72
CA VAL A 395 -12.46 3.58 -14.78
C VAL A 395 -13.24 4.71 -15.44
N LYS A 396 -14.30 5.19 -14.77
CA LYS A 396 -15.22 6.20 -15.33
C LYS A 396 -15.07 7.55 -14.65
N ASP A 397 -15.20 8.62 -15.42
CA ASP A 397 -15.32 9.96 -14.85
C ASP A 397 -16.62 10.07 -14.04
N SER A 398 -16.51 10.68 -12.86
CA SER A 398 -17.57 10.72 -11.84
C SER A 398 -18.88 11.38 -12.31
N CYS A 399 -18.88 12.14 -13.42
CA CYS A 399 -20.07 12.72 -14.03
C CYS A 399 -20.91 11.76 -14.90
N SER A 400 -20.40 10.58 -15.27
CA SER A 400 -21.09 9.68 -16.19
C SER A 400 -22.11 8.73 -15.51
N ALA A 401 -22.10 8.62 -14.18
CA ALA A 401 -23.00 7.73 -13.45
C ALA A 401 -24.41 8.31 -13.24
N ALA A 402 -24.59 9.62 -13.34
CA ALA A 402 -25.88 10.28 -13.09
C ALA A 402 -26.87 10.22 -14.28
N ALA A 403 -26.44 9.79 -15.46
CA ALA A 403 -27.26 9.79 -16.67
C ALA A 403 -27.96 8.45 -17.00
N SER A 404 -27.81 7.42 -16.15
CA SER A 404 -28.33 6.06 -16.45
C SER A 404 -29.34 5.50 -15.45
N SER A 405 -29.80 6.29 -14.47
CA SER A 405 -30.83 5.86 -13.50
C SER A 405 -32.17 6.59 -13.64
N SER A 406 -32.48 7.07 -14.83
CA SER A 406 -33.78 7.69 -15.14
C SER A 406 -34.31 7.23 -16.49
N THR A 407 -34.55 5.93 -16.64
CA THR A 407 -35.59 5.37 -17.52
C THR A 407 -35.77 3.90 -17.20
N GLU A 408 -37.05 3.57 -16.92
CA GLU A 408 -37.71 2.26 -16.69
C GLU A 408 -37.91 1.83 -15.23
#